data_AF-A0A5F8H7L3-F1
#
_entry.id   AF-A0A5F8H7L3-F1
#
_cell.length_a   1.000
_cell.length_b   1.000
_cell.length_c   1.000
_cell.angle_alpha   90.00
_cell.angle_beta   90.00
_cell.angle_gamma   90.00
#
_symmetry.space_group_name_H-M   'P 1'
#
loop_
_entity.id
_entity.type
_entity.pdbx_description
1 polymer ?
#
loop_
_entity_poly.entity_id
_entity_poly.type
_entity_poly.pdbx_seq_one_letter_code
_entity_poly.pdbx_strand_id
1 'polypeptide(L)'
;HLFYICFQFIGGDCLQLKEFPASCFVPENTSPGTRIYNFSVTLSPLASSVSSGFPLIINSSPLTRAFSINGLSGKNFEVVTTGQPPLDFETMPKSFDLQIYVKDEAGAMDLGLLTVKLKDVNEPPMFLDNLAKESKI
;
A
#
# COMPACT_ATOMS: atom_id res chain seq x y z
N HIS A 1 -13.60 -5.52 -15.14
CA HIS A 1 -14.62 -5.72 -14.09
C HIS A 1 -13.90 -5.95 -12.77
N LEU A 2 -13.83 -4.93 -11.90
CA LEU A 2 -13.23 -5.05 -10.58
C LEU A 2 -14.31 -5.54 -9.61
N PHE A 3 -14.13 -6.74 -9.06
CA PHE A 3 -15.03 -7.33 -8.07
C PHE A 3 -14.69 -6.76 -6.69
N TYR A 4 -15.52 -5.86 -6.19
CA TYR A 4 -15.60 -5.57 -4.75
C TYR A 4 -16.34 -6.73 -4.09
N ILE A 5 -15.60 -7.71 -3.55
CA ILE A 5 -16.19 -8.75 -2.72
C ILE A 5 -16.31 -8.18 -1.30
N CYS A 6 -17.39 -7.44 -1.07
CA CYS A 6 -17.88 -7.15 0.27
C CYS A 6 -18.33 -8.48 0.88
N PHE A 7 -17.60 -9.01 1.87
CA PHE A 7 -18.09 -10.13 2.68
C PHE A 7 -19.18 -9.61 3.63
N GLN A 8 -20.37 -9.37 3.07
CA GLN A 8 -21.53 -8.89 3.81
C GLN A 8 -22.17 -10.07 4.56
N PHE A 9 -21.81 -10.26 5.82
CA PHE A 9 -22.65 -11.03 6.73
C PHE A 9 -23.88 -10.17 7.09
N ILE A 10 -25.01 -10.51 6.45
CA ILE A 10 -26.41 -10.23 6.78
C ILE A 10 -26.64 -9.09 7.80
N GLY A 11 -26.92 -7.88 7.31
CA GLY A 11 -27.46 -6.80 8.14
C GLY A 11 -27.08 -5.38 7.69
N GLY A 12 -27.78 -4.86 6.69
CA GLY A 12 -28.04 -3.42 6.54
C GLY A 12 -26.90 -2.50 6.09
N ASP A 13 -25.83 -2.36 6.87
CA ASP A 13 -24.79 -1.36 6.65
C ASP A 13 -23.45 -1.91 7.13
N CYS A 14 -22.56 -2.18 6.16
CA CYS A 14 -21.24 -2.73 6.42
C CYS A 14 -20.21 -1.59 6.52
N LEU A 15 -19.14 -1.82 7.28
CA LEU A 15 -17.94 -1.02 7.17
C LEU A 15 -17.42 -1.08 5.72
N GLN A 16 -17.01 0.07 5.15
CA GLN A 16 -16.59 0.17 3.75
C GLN A 16 -15.38 1.08 3.55
N LEU A 17 -14.41 0.62 2.76
CA LEU A 17 -13.36 1.46 2.19
C LEU A 17 -13.96 2.36 1.10
N LYS A 18 -13.83 3.67 1.25
CA LYS A 18 -14.25 4.69 0.28
C LYS A 18 -13.03 5.29 -0.40
N GLU A 19 -13.22 5.73 -1.64
CA GLU A 19 -12.15 6.27 -2.48
C GLU A 19 -10.99 5.28 -2.50
N PHE A 20 -11.27 4.02 -2.84
CA PHE A 20 -10.25 2.97 -2.86
C PHE A 20 -10.05 2.50 -4.32
N PRO A 21 -8.93 2.81 -4.97
CA PRO A 21 -8.75 2.58 -6.39
C PRO A 21 -8.23 1.18 -6.59
N ALA A 22 -8.41 0.66 -7.81
CA ALA A 22 -7.75 -0.58 -8.22
C ALA A 22 -6.23 -0.44 -8.15
N SER A 23 -5.70 0.72 -8.54
CA SER A 23 -4.26 0.95 -8.64
C SER A 23 -3.86 2.40 -8.48
N CYS A 24 -2.63 2.63 -8.02
CA CYS A 24 -1.96 3.93 -7.98
C CYS A 24 -0.52 3.82 -8.52
N PHE A 25 0.12 4.97 -8.75
CA PHE A 25 1.51 5.06 -9.22
C PHE A 25 2.39 5.73 -8.17
N VAL A 26 3.62 5.23 -8.04
CA VAL A 26 4.67 5.83 -7.20
C VAL A 26 5.95 5.93 -8.02
N PRO A 27 6.61 7.10 -8.09
CA PRO A 27 7.94 7.19 -8.68
C PRO A 27 8.94 6.33 -7.90
N GLU A 28 9.91 5.74 -8.58
CA GLU A 28 11.06 5.19 -7.87
C GLU A 28 11.84 6.26 -7.12
N ASN A 29 12.70 5.82 -6.20
CA ASN A 29 13.52 6.64 -5.30
C ASN A 29 12.73 7.70 -4.51
N THR A 30 11.41 7.46 -4.37
CA THR A 30 10.53 8.25 -3.52
C THR A 30 11.01 8.20 -2.07
N SER A 31 11.18 9.38 -1.46
CA SER A 31 11.67 9.50 -0.09
C SER A 31 10.74 8.80 0.92
N PRO A 32 11.27 8.28 2.04
CA PRO A 32 10.47 7.70 3.12
C PRO A 32 9.42 8.69 3.64
N GLY A 33 8.24 8.18 3.98
CA GLY A 33 7.12 8.96 4.50
C GLY A 33 6.31 9.71 3.44
N THR A 34 6.62 9.53 2.16
CA THR A 34 5.85 10.17 1.09
C THR A 34 4.49 9.49 0.95
N ARG A 35 3.43 10.31 0.96
CA ARG A 35 2.06 9.88 0.67
C ARG A 35 1.92 9.47 -0.79
N ILE A 36 1.46 8.23 -1.00
CA ILE A 36 1.15 7.69 -2.33
C ILE A 36 -0.36 7.77 -2.60
N TYR A 37 -1.18 7.51 -1.57
CA TYR A 37 -2.62 7.44 -1.74
C TYR A 37 -3.38 7.77 -0.45
N ASN A 38 -4.57 8.35 -0.57
CA ASN A 38 -5.49 8.65 0.53
C ASN A 38 -6.80 7.89 0.37
N PHE A 39 -7.34 7.35 1.45
CA PHE A 39 -8.64 6.70 1.45
C PHE A 39 -9.38 7.02 2.75
N SER A 40 -10.69 6.80 2.74
CA SER A 40 -11.52 6.96 3.93
C SER A 40 -12.33 5.71 4.23
N VAL A 41 -12.85 5.64 5.44
CA VAL A 41 -13.64 4.49 5.91
C VAL A 41 -15.03 4.97 6.30
N THR A 42 -16.06 4.32 5.76
CA THR A 42 -17.42 4.41 6.30
C THR A 42 -17.56 3.37 7.40
N LEU A 43 -17.96 3.79 8.59
CA LEU A 43 -18.15 2.90 9.74
C LEU A 43 -19.50 2.18 9.65
N SER A 44 -19.60 1.02 10.31
CA SER A 44 -20.89 0.42 10.58
C SER A 44 -21.75 1.31 11.51
N PRO A 45 -23.09 1.19 11.49
CA PRO A 45 -23.97 2.05 12.29
C PRO A 45 -23.75 1.99 13.80
N LEU A 46 -23.17 0.88 14.28
CA LEU A 46 -22.92 0.65 15.70
C LEU A 46 -21.52 1.13 16.14
N ALA A 47 -20.67 1.57 15.22
CA ALA A 47 -19.31 2.02 15.50
C ALA A 47 -19.17 3.54 15.44
N SER A 48 -18.39 4.09 16.38
CA SER A 48 -18.04 5.52 16.41
C SER A 48 -16.63 5.79 15.91
N SER A 49 -15.73 4.79 16.00
CA SER A 49 -14.36 4.86 15.48
C SER A 49 -13.92 3.57 14.79
N VAL A 50 -12.82 3.68 14.05
CA VAL A 50 -12.05 2.51 13.57
C VAL A 50 -11.34 1.89 14.77
N SER A 51 -11.27 0.55 14.82
CA SER A 51 -10.63 -0.16 15.93
C SER A 51 -9.14 0.19 16.01
N SER A 52 -8.60 0.28 17.23
CA SER A 52 -7.18 0.55 17.44
C SER A 52 -6.30 -0.48 16.71
N GLY A 53 -5.24 0.01 16.05
CA GLY A 53 -4.34 -0.81 15.22
C GLY A 53 -4.82 -1.04 13.78
N PHE A 54 -6.00 -0.54 13.39
CA PHE A 54 -6.51 -0.59 12.01
C PHE A 54 -6.50 0.81 11.38
N PRO A 55 -6.46 0.87 10.03
CA PRO A 55 -6.30 -0.21 9.05
C PRO A 55 -4.88 -0.78 8.99
N LEU A 56 -4.74 -2.00 8.46
CA LEU A 56 -3.47 -2.72 8.35
C LEU A 56 -3.29 -3.33 6.96
N ILE A 57 -2.04 -3.32 6.45
CA ILE A 57 -1.64 -4.15 5.31
C ILE A 57 -1.38 -5.55 5.85
N ILE A 58 -2.32 -6.47 5.66
CA ILE A 58 -2.23 -7.84 6.19
C ILE A 58 -1.43 -8.77 5.27
N ASN A 59 -1.30 -8.40 4.00
CA ASN A 59 -0.51 -9.14 3.01
C ASN A 59 -0.04 -8.21 1.89
N SER A 60 1.05 -8.58 1.24
CA SER A 60 1.47 -7.95 -0.01
C SER A 60 2.01 -8.99 -1.00
N SER A 61 1.79 -8.76 -2.29
CA SER A 61 2.35 -9.59 -3.36
C SER A 61 3.04 -8.72 -4.41
N PRO A 62 4.38 -8.82 -4.57
CA PRO A 62 5.31 -9.62 -3.75
C PRO A 62 5.40 -9.12 -2.31
N LEU A 63 5.95 -9.95 -1.42
CA LEU A 63 6.13 -9.59 -0.01
C LEU A 63 7.09 -8.41 0.10
N THR A 64 6.65 -7.33 0.75
CA THR A 64 7.45 -6.11 0.90
C THR A 64 7.09 -5.38 2.19
N ARG A 65 8.04 -4.57 2.69
CA ARG A 65 7.84 -3.62 3.79
C ARG A 65 7.90 -2.17 3.30
N ALA A 66 7.97 -1.94 1.99
CA ALA A 66 8.15 -0.63 1.38
C ALA A 66 6.96 0.32 1.58
N PHE A 67 5.82 -0.18 2.07
CA PHE A 67 4.60 0.58 2.27
C PHE A 67 4.05 0.41 3.69
N SER A 68 3.48 1.47 4.24
CA SER A 68 2.75 1.46 5.50
C SER A 68 1.51 2.34 5.40
N ILE A 69 0.63 2.26 6.41
CA ILE A 69 -0.55 3.12 6.49
C ILE A 69 -0.40 4.04 7.70
N ASN A 70 -0.64 5.33 7.50
CA ASN A 70 -0.78 6.30 8.58
C ASN A 70 -2.24 6.70 8.77
N GLY A 71 -2.62 6.91 10.04
CA GLY A 71 -3.86 7.58 10.40
C GLY A 71 -3.72 9.09 10.25
N LEU A 72 -4.72 9.72 9.63
CA LEU A 72 -4.82 11.18 9.57
C LEU A 72 -5.79 11.66 10.65
N SER A 73 -6.96 12.17 10.26
CA SER A 73 -8.01 12.62 11.16
C SER A 73 -9.29 11.82 10.96
N GLY A 74 -9.92 11.45 12.09
CA GLY A 74 -11.18 10.73 12.10
C GLY A 74 -11.10 9.38 11.39
N LYS A 75 -11.62 9.32 10.16
CA LYS A 75 -11.77 8.11 9.35
C LYS A 75 -10.93 8.13 8.08
N ASN A 76 -9.95 9.03 8.00
CA ASN A 76 -9.09 9.23 6.84
C ASN A 76 -7.71 8.63 7.10
N PHE A 77 -7.18 7.96 6.08
CA PHE A 77 -5.91 7.24 6.14
C PHE A 77 -5.11 7.48 4.87
N GLU A 78 -3.81 7.25 4.95
CA GLU A 78 -2.91 7.37 3.82
C GLU A 78 -1.98 6.16 3.73
N VAL A 79 -1.72 5.70 2.51
CA VAL A 79 -0.63 4.77 2.22
C VAL A 79 0.62 5.59 1.94
N VAL A 80 1.71 5.29 2.66
CA VAL A 80 2.99 5.98 2.55
C VAL A 80 4.13 5.02 2.23
N THR A 81 5.21 5.53 1.66
CA THR A 81 6.48 4.80 1.55
C THR A 81 7.16 4.68 2.90
N THR A 82 7.78 3.54 3.19
CA THR A 82 8.65 3.37 4.37
C THR A 82 10.12 3.62 4.04
N GLY A 83 10.49 3.54 2.76
CA GLY A 83 11.87 3.54 2.29
C GLY A 83 12.66 2.27 2.61
N GLN A 84 12.00 1.20 3.09
CA GLN A 84 12.65 -0.06 3.44
C GLN A 84 11.87 -1.27 2.89
N PRO A 85 12.33 -1.91 1.79
CA PRO A 85 13.46 -1.50 0.95
C PRO A 85 13.18 -0.19 0.17
N PRO A 86 14.22 0.52 -0.31
CA PRO A 86 14.04 1.65 -1.22
C PRO A 86 13.38 1.18 -2.51
N LEU A 87 12.48 1.99 -3.05
CA LEU A 87 11.80 1.71 -4.32
C LEU A 87 12.75 1.99 -5.47
N ASP A 88 13.23 0.94 -6.15
CA ASP A 88 14.20 1.02 -7.25
C ASP A 88 13.66 0.24 -8.46
N PHE A 89 13.45 0.90 -9.60
CA PHE A 89 12.77 0.33 -10.76
C PHE A 89 13.59 -0.76 -11.45
N GLU A 90 14.92 -0.68 -11.39
CA GLU A 90 15.85 -1.64 -11.98
C GLU A 90 15.93 -2.93 -11.18
N THR A 91 15.83 -2.85 -9.85
CA THR A 91 16.08 -4.00 -8.96
C THR A 91 14.85 -4.55 -8.27
N MET A 92 13.74 -3.80 -8.22
CA MET A 92 12.51 -4.23 -7.57
C MET A 92 11.40 -4.64 -8.55
N PRO A 93 10.43 -5.43 -8.08
CA PRO A 93 9.18 -5.67 -8.80
C PRO A 93 8.45 -4.37 -9.10
N LYS A 94 7.99 -4.20 -10.35
CA LYS A 94 7.34 -2.97 -10.86
C LYS A 94 5.90 -2.76 -10.35
N SER A 95 5.35 -3.74 -9.65
CA SER A 95 3.99 -3.73 -9.13
C SER A 95 3.88 -4.49 -7.82
N PHE A 96 3.11 -3.96 -6.87
CA PHE A 96 2.78 -4.60 -5.61
C PHE A 96 1.29 -4.54 -5.35
N ASP A 97 0.69 -5.69 -5.06
CA ASP A 97 -0.69 -5.77 -4.59
C ASP A 97 -0.70 -5.72 -3.06
N LEU A 98 -1.33 -4.71 -2.49
CA LEU A 98 -1.46 -4.52 -1.04
C LEU A 98 -2.87 -4.89 -0.60
N GLN A 99 -2.97 -5.86 0.30
CA GLN A 99 -4.23 -6.28 0.89
C GLN A 99 -4.47 -5.50 2.18
N ILE A 100 -5.35 -4.50 2.11
CA ILE A 100 -5.65 -3.57 3.19
C ILE A 100 -6.90 -4.05 3.91
N TYR A 101 -6.76 -4.35 5.18
CA TYR A 101 -7.82 -4.84 6.04
C TYR A 101 -8.16 -3.79 7.10
N VAL A 102 -9.44 -3.58 7.30
CA VAL A 102 -9.97 -2.58 8.23
C VAL A 102 -11.07 -3.21 9.08
N LYS A 103 -11.12 -2.77 10.34
CA LYS A 103 -12.09 -3.21 11.33
C LYS A 103 -12.52 -2.03 12.18
N ASP A 104 -13.82 -1.91 12.49
CA ASP A 104 -14.32 -0.95 13.46
C ASP A 104 -14.51 -1.53 14.87
N GLU A 105 -14.82 -0.67 15.83
CA GLU A 105 -15.04 -1.05 17.22
C GLU A 105 -16.25 -1.98 17.41
N ALA A 106 -17.24 -1.93 16.51
CA ALA A 106 -18.38 -2.84 16.52
C ALA A 106 -18.04 -4.22 15.93
N GLY A 107 -16.83 -4.38 15.37
CA GLY A 107 -16.31 -5.63 14.82
C GLY A 107 -16.64 -5.85 13.36
N ALA A 108 -17.27 -4.89 12.67
CA ALA A 108 -17.47 -4.96 11.23
C ALA A 108 -16.12 -4.79 10.52
N MET A 109 -15.98 -5.45 9.36
CA MET A 109 -14.71 -5.60 8.66
C MET A 109 -14.89 -5.36 7.17
N ASP A 110 -13.83 -4.88 6.53
CA ASP A 110 -13.74 -4.78 5.07
C ASP A 110 -12.29 -5.02 4.61
N LEU A 111 -12.16 -5.39 3.33
CA LEU A 111 -10.91 -5.77 2.70
C LEU A 111 -10.79 -5.13 1.32
N GLY A 112 -9.76 -4.31 1.14
CA GLY A 112 -9.41 -3.69 -0.13
C GLY A 112 -8.13 -4.25 -0.72
N LEU A 113 -8.04 -4.30 -2.04
CA LEU A 113 -6.83 -4.63 -2.78
C LEU A 113 -6.33 -3.40 -3.57
N LEU A 114 -5.15 -2.89 -3.22
CA LEU A 114 -4.53 -1.74 -3.88
C LEU A 114 -3.28 -2.18 -4.65
N THR A 115 -3.29 -2.06 -5.97
CA THR A 115 -2.10 -2.30 -6.80
C THR A 115 -1.24 -1.05 -6.92
N VAL A 116 -0.08 -1.00 -6.30
CA VAL A 116 0.91 0.07 -6.44
C VAL A 116 1.85 -0.25 -7.61
N LYS A 117 1.96 0.66 -8.58
CA LYS A 117 2.85 0.52 -9.74
C LYS A 117 4.01 1.50 -9.65
N LEU A 118 5.25 1.01 -9.79
CA LEU A 118 6.40 1.90 -9.89
C LEU A 118 6.42 2.61 -11.25
N LYS A 119 6.86 3.86 -11.21
CA LYS A 119 7.19 4.65 -12.38
C LYS A 119 8.70 4.90 -12.40
N ASP A 120 9.30 4.51 -13.52
CA ASP A 120 10.68 4.80 -13.88
C ASP A 120 10.93 6.32 -13.89
N VAL A 121 12.02 6.73 -13.25
CA VAL A 121 12.55 8.09 -13.21
C VAL A 121 13.96 8.06 -13.79
N ASN A 122 14.18 8.84 -14.84
CA ASN A 122 15.49 8.91 -15.51
C ASN A 122 16.64 9.18 -14.53
N GLU A 123 17.55 8.21 -14.42
CA GLU A 123 18.79 8.28 -13.64
C GLU A 123 20.03 8.28 -14.54
N PRO A 124 21.16 8.86 -14.09
CA PRO A 124 22.41 8.75 -14.84
C PRO A 124 22.85 7.28 -14.94
N PRO A 125 23.51 6.87 -16.04
CA PRO A 125 23.98 5.50 -16.18
C PRO A 125 24.97 5.15 -15.08
N MET A 126 24.70 4.06 -14.36
CA MET A 126 25.66 3.45 -13.44
C MET A 126 26.51 2.42 -14.18
N PHE A 127 27.81 2.68 -14.31
CA PHE A 127 28.75 1.68 -14.82
C PHE A 127 29.18 0.78 -13.65
N LEU A 128 28.79 -0.49 -13.69
CA LEU A 128 29.29 -1.48 -12.73
C LEU A 128 30.74 -1.83 -13.11
N ASP A 129 31.69 -1.26 -12.37
CA ASP A 129 33.12 -1.38 -12.65
C ASP A 129 33.64 -2.78 -12.29
N ASN A 130 33.33 -3.79 -13.10
CA ASN A 130 33.85 -5.16 -12.97
C ASN A 130 35.14 -5.38 -13.75
N LEU A 131 35.95 -4.33 -13.94
CA LEU A 131 37.16 -4.38 -14.75
C LEU A 131 38.46 -4.40 -13.93
N ALA A 132 38.60 -5.32 -12.97
CA ALA A 132 39.91 -5.58 -12.35
C ALA A 132 40.03 -6.97 -11.69
N LYS A 133 40.03 -8.04 -12.49
CA LYS A 133 40.82 -9.24 -12.15
C LYS A 133 41.16 -10.10 -13.37
N GLU A 134 41.66 -9.46 -14.43
CA GLU A 134 42.64 -10.10 -15.31
C GLU A 134 44.04 -9.59 -14.98
N SER A 135 44.50 -9.79 -13.75
CA SER A 135 45.94 -9.81 -13.49
C SER A 135 46.45 -11.20 -13.86
N LYS A 136 46.70 -11.38 -15.15
CA LYS A 136 47.54 -12.45 -15.67
C LYS A 136 48.96 -12.21 -15.13
N ILE A 137 49.46 -13.13 -14.31
CA ILE A 137 50.90 -13.38 -14.15
C ILE A 137 51.08 -14.87 -14.42
#